data_AF-A0A519RM59-F1
#
_entry.id   AF-A0A519RM59-F1
#
_cell.length_a   1.000
_cell.length_b   1.000
_cell.length_c   1.000
_cell.angle_alpha   90.00
_cell.angle_beta   90.00
_cell.angle_gamma   90.00
#
_symmetry.space_group_name_H-M   'P 1'
#
loop_
_entity.id
_entity.type
_entity.pdbx_description
1 polymer ?
#
loop_
_entity_poly.entity_id
_entity_poly.type
_entity_poly.pdbx_seq_one_letter_code
_entity_poly.pdbx_strand_id
1 'polypeptide(L)'
;GGPVNLCAPHPLPNREFNALLASHLRPLLCLPQPRWLLEIGAFVLRTETELILKSRKVYPERLLAAGFQFEYETCAAAVGELLVI
;
A
#
# COMPACT_ATOMS: atom_id res chain seq x y z
N GLY A 1 -17.63 6.61 -20.21
CA GLY A 1 -16.75 5.74 -19.41
C GLY A 1 -17.39 5.56 -18.05
N GLY A 2 -17.38 4.34 -17.52
CA GLY A 2 -17.84 4.09 -16.15
C GLY A 2 -16.67 4.17 -15.16
N PRO A 3 -16.91 3.89 -13.86
CA PRO A 3 -15.84 3.90 -12.86
C PRO A 3 -14.75 2.88 -13.20
N VAL A 4 -13.49 3.27 -12.92
CA VAL A 4 -12.30 2.43 -13.07
C VAL A 4 -11.58 2.34 -11.73
N ASN A 5 -10.97 1.19 -11.47
CA ASN A 5 -10.11 1.03 -10.29
C ASN A 5 -8.72 1.57 -10.62
N LEU A 6 -8.28 2.58 -9.87
CA LEU A 6 -6.92 3.13 -9.94
C LEU A 6 -6.04 2.42 -8.92
N CYS A 7 -5.58 1.23 -9.26
CA CYS A 7 -4.69 0.41 -8.44
C CYS A 7 -3.71 -0.35 -9.33
N ALA A 8 -2.50 -0.65 -8.83
CA ALA A 8 -1.52 -1.45 -9.58
C ALA A 8 -2.06 -2.87 -9.86
N PRO A 9 -1.67 -3.49 -10.99
CA PRO A 9 -2.14 -4.83 -11.38
C PRO A 9 -1.61 -5.97 -10.49
N HIS A 10 -0.53 -5.72 -9.74
CA HIS A 10 0.08 -6.69 -8.83
C HIS A 10 -0.11 -6.29 -7.36
N PRO A 11 -1.27 -6.61 -6.74
CA PRO A 11 -1.52 -6.28 -5.34
C PRO A 11 -0.60 -7.07 -4.41
N LEU A 12 -0.11 -6.41 -3.36
CA LEU A 12 0.84 -6.97 -2.39
C LEU A 12 0.20 -7.03 -0.99
N PRO A 13 0.32 -8.15 -0.25
CA PRO A 13 -0.10 -8.20 1.15
C PRO A 13 0.64 -7.16 2.00
N ASN A 14 -0.03 -6.55 2.97
CA ASN A 14 0.56 -5.49 3.82
C ASN A 14 1.87 -5.91 4.50
N ARG A 15 1.99 -7.18 4.90
CA ARG A 15 3.22 -7.75 5.49
C ARG A 15 4.38 -7.70 4.51
N GLU A 16 4.15 -8.04 3.25
CA GLU A 16 5.19 -8.05 2.21
C GLU A 16 5.54 -6.63 1.79
N PHE A 17 4.57 -5.72 1.73
CA PHE A 17 4.81 -4.29 1.52
C PHE A 17 5.73 -3.71 2.60
N ASN A 18 5.42 -3.96 3.87
CA ASN A 18 6.26 -3.49 4.98
C ASN A 18 7.66 -4.12 4.96
N ALA A 19 7.78 -5.40 4.57
CA ALA A 19 9.08 -6.06 4.42
C ALA A 19 9.90 -5.44 3.28
N LEU A 20 9.27 -5.12 2.15
CA LEU A 20 9.90 -4.40 1.03
C LEU A 20 10.44 -3.05 1.48
N LEU A 21 9.63 -2.26 2.19
CA LEU A 21 10.07 -0.97 2.74
C LEU A 21 11.23 -1.13 3.73
N ALA A 22 11.15 -2.11 4.65
CA ALA A 22 12.20 -2.36 5.63
C ALA A 22 13.55 -2.72 4.97
N SER A 23 13.54 -3.43 3.84
CA SER A 23 14.76 -3.77 3.10
C SER A 23 15.48 -2.54 2.51
N HIS A 24 14.73 -1.49 2.15
CA HIS A 24 15.28 -0.24 1.62
C HIS A 24 15.63 0.75 2.74
N LEU A 25 14.73 0.96 3.70
CA LEU A 25 14.86 1.99 4.74
C LEU A 25 15.69 1.54 5.95
N ARG A 26 15.86 0.23 6.17
CA ARG A 26 16.64 -0.36 7.27
C ARG A 26 16.35 0.28 8.64
N PRO A 27 15.08 0.27 9.11
CA PRO A 27 14.71 0.92 10.35
C PRO A 27 15.43 0.31 11.55
N LEU A 28 15.82 1.16 12.51
CA LEU A 28 16.45 0.74 13.77
C LEU A 28 15.49 0.00 14.71
N LEU A 29 14.17 0.22 14.56
CA LEU A 29 13.13 -0.39 15.38
C LEU A 29 11.91 -0.75 14.54
N CYS A 30 11.44 -1.99 14.65
CA CYS A 30 10.18 -2.45 14.05
C CYS A 30 9.15 -2.70 15.16
N LEU A 31 8.21 -1.78 15.33
CA LEU A 31 7.14 -1.93 16.32
C LEU A 31 6.01 -2.81 15.76
N PRO A 32 5.50 -3.79 16.53
CA PRO A 32 4.29 -4.48 16.15
C PRO A 32 3.12 -3.49 16.10
N GLN A 33 2.25 -3.63 15.12
CA GLN A 33 1.08 -2.77 14.91
C GLN A 33 -0.21 -3.54 15.23
N PRO A 34 -0.47 -3.91 16.50
CA PRO A 34 -1.71 -4.58 16.85
C PRO A 34 -2.88 -3.61 16.70
N ARG A 35 -4.06 -4.16 16.40
CA ARG A 35 -5.28 -3.39 16.14
C ARG A 35 -5.60 -2.35 17.23
N TRP A 36 -5.49 -2.73 18.50
CA TRP A 36 -5.77 -1.81 19.61
C TRP A 36 -4.81 -0.60 19.64
N LEU A 37 -3.55 -0.79 19.23
CA LEU A 37 -2.58 0.30 19.17
C LEU A 37 -2.92 1.27 18.04
N LEU A 38 -3.37 0.74 16.91
CA LEU A 38 -3.86 1.54 15.78
C LEU A 38 -5.12 2.33 16.18
N GLU A 39 -6.03 1.71 16.94
CA GLU A 39 -7.24 2.37 17.48
C GLU A 39 -6.90 3.53 18.42
N ILE A 40 -5.96 3.34 19.34
CA ILE A 40 -5.46 4.42 20.21
C ILE A 40 -4.81 5.52 19.37
N GLY A 41 -3.94 5.16 18.43
CA GLY A 41 -3.26 6.11 17.56
C GLY A 41 -4.24 6.97 16.77
N ALA A 42 -5.25 6.35 16.15
CA ALA A 42 -6.23 7.10 15.37
C ALA A 42 -7.11 7.98 16.25
N PHE A 43 -7.49 7.52 17.45
CA PHE A 43 -8.19 8.35 18.43
C PHE A 43 -7.38 9.58 18.83
N VAL A 44 -6.09 9.40 19.17
CA VAL A 44 -5.17 10.50 19.53
C VAL A 44 -5.00 11.47 18.36
N LEU A 45 -4.85 10.95 17.14
CA LEU A 45 -4.68 11.75 15.92
C LEU A 45 -5.99 12.30 15.35
N ARG A 46 -7.16 11.98 15.96
CA ARG A 46 -8.50 12.30 15.46
C ARG A 46 -8.74 11.87 13.99
N THR A 47 -8.19 10.72 13.61
CA THR A 47 -8.35 10.11 12.28
C THR A 47 -9.23 8.86 12.37
N GLU A 48 -9.95 8.52 11.30
CA GLU A 48 -10.79 7.31 11.27
C GLU A 48 -9.93 6.05 11.12
N THR A 49 -10.00 5.13 12.08
CA THR A 49 -9.26 3.85 12.06
C THR A 49 -9.71 2.87 10.98
N GLU A 50 -10.91 3.06 10.42
CA GLU A 50 -11.51 2.08 9.50
C GLU A 50 -10.68 1.86 8.23
N LEU A 51 -10.06 2.93 7.72
CA LEU A 51 -9.20 2.87 6.53
C LEU A 51 -7.94 2.02 6.75
N ILE A 52 -7.39 2.02 7.97
CA ILE A 52 -6.19 1.25 8.29
C ILE A 52 -6.51 -0.24 8.44
N LEU A 53 -7.69 -0.57 8.98
CA LEU A 53 -8.06 -1.94 9.32
C LEU A 53 -8.71 -2.71 8.16
N LYS A 54 -9.27 -2.02 7.16
CA LYS A 54 -9.87 -2.66 5.98
C LYS A 54 -8.99 -2.50 4.74
N SER A 55 -8.23 -3.55 4.43
CA SER A 55 -7.66 -3.71 3.09
C SER A 55 -8.71 -4.32 2.14
N ARG A 56 -8.84 -3.75 0.95
CA ARG A 56 -9.63 -4.33 -0.15
C ARG A 56 -8.66 -4.76 -1.23
N LYS A 57 -8.77 -6.01 -1.68
CA LYS A 57 -8.07 -6.45 -2.89
C LYS A 57 -8.82 -5.89 -4.09
N VAL A 58 -8.22 -4.93 -4.78
CA VAL A 58 -8.79 -4.25 -5.96
C VAL A 58 -7.93 -4.60 -7.18
N TYR A 59 -8.56 -4.75 -8.35
CA TYR A 59 -7.87 -5.07 -9.60
C TYR A 59 -8.29 -4.11 -10.73
N PRO A 60 -7.36 -3.55 -11.52
CA PRO A 60 -7.62 -2.51 -12.51
C PRO A 60 -8.12 -3.05 -13.86
N GLU A 61 -9.06 -4.00 -13.87
CA GLU A 61 -9.49 -4.72 -15.09
C GLU A 61 -9.86 -3.79 -16.25
N ARG A 62 -10.73 -2.80 -16.00
CA ARG A 62 -11.19 -1.85 -17.02
C ARG A 62 -10.10 -0.92 -17.51
N LEU A 63 -9.13 -0.60 -16.65
CA LEU A 63 -8.02 0.29 -16.98
C LEU A 63 -7.02 -0.42 -17.88
N LEU A 64 -6.72 -1.69 -17.57
CA LEU A 64 -5.90 -2.57 -18.43
C LEU A 64 -6.60 -2.84 -19.78
N ALA A 65 -7.91 -3.13 -19.77
CA ALA A 65 -8.68 -3.33 -20.98
C ALA A 65 -8.75 -2.08 -21.88
N ALA A 66 -8.57 -0.89 -21.29
CA ALA A 66 -8.47 0.37 -22.02
C ALA A 66 -7.06 0.64 -22.61
N GLY A 67 -6.11 -0.29 -22.41
CA GLY A 67 -4.75 -0.18 -22.93
C GLY A 67 -3.82 0.72 -22.10
N PHE A 68 -4.21 1.08 -20.87
CA PHE A 68 -3.35 1.85 -19.99
C PHE A 68 -2.10 1.03 -19.61
N GLN A 69 -0.94 1.63 -19.78
CA GLN A 69 0.34 1.04 -19.39
C GLN A 69 0.85 1.74 -18.12
N PHE A 70 1.10 0.95 -17.08
CA PHE A 70 1.67 1.48 -15.85
C PHE A 70 3.18 1.61 -16.02
N GLU A 71 3.73 2.76 -15.68
CA GLU A 71 5.19 2.95 -15.60
C GLU A 71 5.81 2.04 -14.53
N TYR A 72 5.08 1.85 -13.42
CA TYR A 72 5.45 0.94 -12.33
C TYR A 72 4.30 -0.04 -12.05
N GLU A 73 4.34 -1.23 -12.68
CA GLU A 73 3.33 -2.27 -12.47
C GLU A 73 3.42 -2.95 -11.10
N THR A 74 4.61 -2.92 -10.48
CA THR A 74 4.87 -3.54 -9.17
C THR A 74 5.27 -2.52 -8.12
N CYS A 75 4.91 -2.81 -6.87
CA CYS A 75 5.32 -1.97 -5.75
C CYS A 75 6.85 -1.94 -5.57
N ALA A 76 7.55 -3.04 -5.86
CA ALA A 76 9.01 -3.09 -5.80
C ALA A 76 9.68 -2.12 -6.78
N ALA A 77 9.18 -2.04 -8.02
CA ALA A 77 9.71 -1.09 -9.01
C ALA A 77 9.49 0.36 -8.55
N ALA A 78 8.26 0.70 -8.10
CA ALA A 78 7.95 2.04 -7.62
C ALA A 78 8.77 2.43 -6.38
N VAL A 79 8.95 1.52 -5.42
CA VAL A 79 9.74 1.76 -4.21
C VAL A 79 11.23 1.92 -4.53
N GLY A 80 11.77 1.10 -5.43
CA GLY A 80 13.18 1.20 -5.85
C GLY A 80 13.50 2.53 -6.52
N GLU A 81 12.57 3.06 -7.32
CA GLU A 81 12.71 4.40 -7.92
C GLU A 81 12.53 5.52 -6.90
N LEU A 82 11.51 5.42 -6.02
CA LEU A 82 11.20 6.49 -5.08
C LEU A 82 12.22 6.62 -3.95
N LEU A 83 12.81 5.49 -3.53
CA LEU A 83 13.77 5.41 -2.43
C LEU A 83 15.20 5.17 -2.94
N VAL A 84 15.58 5.81 -4.05
CA VAL A 84 16.99 5.89 -4.44
C VAL A 84 17.74 6.63 -3.32
N ILE A 85 18.40 5.85 -2.46
CA ILE A 85 19.29 6.29 -1.37
C ILE A 85 20.72 6.10 -1.83
#